data_AF-R6E7P3-F1
#
_entry.id   AF-R6E7P3-F1
#
_cell.length_a   1.000
_cell.length_b   1.000
_cell.length_c   1.000
_cell.angle_alpha   90.00
_cell.angle_beta   90.00
_cell.angle_gamma   90.00
#
_symmetry.space_group_name_H-M   'P 1'
#
loop_
_entity.id
_entity.type
_entity.pdbx_description
1 polymer ?
#
loop_
_entity_poly.entity_id
_entity_poly.type
_entity_poly.pdbx_seq_one_letter_code
_entity_poly.pdbx_strand_id
1 'polypeptide(L)'
;MKTIILLAILSSTVFQDTTVYDTPECWLWYVRDLPIEYRDKPVAMWTEHAVYQEGVQAINVFVSNPKNVPLSFGRYWELRVWNGSEWIPPRARFSPFIWRDDEFAMPKGMLLHCFRFPVGSYYHLPKGKYRVCKSFYARKEEMELSAEFEIK
;
A
#
# COMPACT_ATOMS: atom_id res chain seq x y z
N MET A 1 2.55 -8.66 -21.86
CA MET A 1 3.47 -7.51 -22.08
C MET A 1 3.30 -6.61 -20.87
N LYS A 2 4.32 -6.46 -20.02
CA LYS A 2 4.24 -5.70 -18.76
C LYS A 2 4.63 -4.25 -19.04
N THR A 3 3.80 -3.29 -18.62
CA THR A 3 4.11 -1.85 -18.78
C THR A 3 4.82 -1.37 -17.51
N ILE A 4 6.02 -0.80 -17.66
CA ILE A 4 6.76 -0.19 -16.54
C ILE A 4 6.49 1.32 -16.55
N ILE A 5 6.00 1.83 -15.43
CA ILE A 5 5.69 3.24 -15.19
C ILE A 5 6.68 3.78 -14.16
N LEU A 6 7.54 4.73 -14.55
CA LEU A 6 8.45 5.41 -13.64
C LEU A 6 7.72 6.55 -12.94
N LEU A 7 7.68 6.53 -11.61
CA LEU A 7 7.03 7.57 -10.82
C LEU A 7 8.02 8.72 -10.57
N ALA A 8 7.85 9.86 -11.25
CA ALA A 8 8.65 11.06 -10.99
C ALA A 8 8.09 11.84 -9.79
N ILE A 9 8.96 12.41 -8.95
CA ILE A 9 8.57 13.31 -7.86
C ILE A 9 8.51 14.73 -8.45
N LEU A 10 7.31 15.30 -8.55
CA LEU A 10 7.12 16.71 -8.96
C LEU A 10 7.11 17.58 -7.69
N SER A 11 8.12 18.43 -7.52
CA SER A 11 8.14 19.40 -6.41
C SER A 11 7.37 20.66 -6.81
N SER A 12 6.24 20.93 -6.17
CA SER A 12 5.67 22.28 -6.16
C SER A 12 5.21 22.65 -4.75
N THR A 13 5.74 23.78 -4.29
CA THR A 13 5.43 24.44 -3.02
C THR A 13 3.97 24.87 -2.98
N VAL A 14 3.17 24.18 -2.15
CA VAL A 14 2.26 24.66 -1.07
C VAL A 14 1.51 23.42 -0.57
N PHE A 15 1.75 23.02 0.70
CA PHE A 15 1.64 21.65 1.26
C PHE A 15 2.65 20.66 0.67
N GLN A 16 3.94 20.93 0.91
CA GLN A 16 5.12 20.48 0.13
C GLN A 16 5.43 18.97 0.02
N ASP A 17 4.69 18.05 0.64
CA ASP A 17 5.11 16.65 0.76
C ASP A 17 4.09 15.62 0.26
N THR A 18 3.12 16.03 -0.56
CA THR A 18 2.04 15.14 -1.00
C THR A 18 1.97 15.09 -2.53
N THR A 19 2.82 14.28 -3.15
CA THR A 19 2.64 13.89 -4.56
C THR A 19 1.55 12.81 -4.64
N VAL A 20 0.34 13.22 -5.02
CA VAL A 20 -0.76 12.30 -5.30
C VAL A 20 -0.55 11.71 -6.68
N TYR A 21 -0.37 10.39 -6.77
CA TYR A 21 -0.38 9.68 -8.05
C TYR A 21 -1.79 9.14 -8.30
N ASP A 22 -2.42 9.60 -9.38
CA ASP A 22 -3.72 9.11 -9.80
C ASP A 22 -3.58 7.75 -10.48
N THR A 23 -3.50 6.72 -9.64
CA THR A 23 -3.72 5.33 -10.03
C THR A 23 -5.09 4.96 -9.46
N PRO A 24 -6.17 5.00 -10.27
CA PRO A 24 -7.56 5.07 -9.79
C PRO A 24 -7.99 3.97 -8.79
N GLU A 25 -7.18 2.92 -8.61
CA GLU A 25 -7.49 1.73 -7.81
C GLU A 25 -6.42 1.38 -6.74
N CYS A 26 -5.36 2.19 -6.63
CA CYS A 26 -4.36 2.15 -5.56
C CYS A 26 -3.69 3.52 -5.49
N TRP A 27 -4.27 4.50 -4.80
CA TRP A 27 -3.66 5.83 -4.73
C TRP A 27 -2.38 5.76 -3.91
N LEU A 28 -1.22 5.83 -4.57
CA LEU A 28 -0.01 6.26 -3.90
C LEU A 28 -0.22 7.74 -3.57
N TRP A 29 -0.70 7.99 -2.36
CA TRP A 29 -1.16 9.30 -1.92
C TRP A 29 0.02 10.24 -1.75
N TYR A 30 1.12 9.77 -1.17
CA TYR A 30 2.35 10.53 -1.15
C TYR A 30 3.58 9.69 -0.96
N VAL A 31 4.71 10.33 -1.28
CA VAL A 31 6.05 9.82 -1.07
C VAL A 31 6.86 10.91 -0.35
N ARG A 32 7.62 10.53 0.66
CA ARG A 32 8.54 11.42 1.37
C ARG A 32 9.89 10.75 1.52
N ASP A 33 10.94 11.57 1.64
CA ASP A 33 12.25 11.08 2.01
C ASP A 33 12.28 10.57 3.45
N LEU A 34 12.92 9.42 3.65
CA LEU A 34 13.20 8.91 5.00
C LEU A 34 14.47 9.58 5.54
N PRO A 35 14.48 9.92 6.84
CA PRO A 35 15.69 10.37 7.51
C PRO A 35 16.81 9.32 7.44
N ILE A 36 18.06 9.77 7.50
CA ILE A 36 19.23 8.90 7.36
C ILE A 36 19.32 7.85 8.47
N GLU A 37 18.78 8.12 9.67
CA GLU A 37 18.74 7.17 10.77
C GLU A 37 17.83 5.96 10.53
N TYR A 38 17.01 5.97 9.48
CA TYR A 38 16.23 4.82 9.08
C TYR A 38 17.04 3.84 8.24
N ARG A 39 18.22 4.23 7.71
CA ARG A 39 19.05 3.40 6.85
C ARG A 39 19.29 2.03 7.47
N ASP A 40 19.27 1.00 6.62
CA ASP A 40 19.52 -0.40 6.95
C ASP A 40 18.49 -1.07 7.88
N LYS A 41 17.44 -0.34 8.29
CA LYS A 41 16.27 -0.99 8.92
C LYS A 41 15.57 -1.92 7.92
N PRO A 42 14.79 -2.90 8.39
CA PRO A 42 13.92 -3.67 7.51
C PRO A 42 12.89 -2.79 6.82
N VAL A 43 12.50 -3.16 5.60
CA VAL A 43 11.31 -2.59 4.97
C VAL A 43 10.10 -3.02 5.81
N ALA A 44 9.25 -2.06 6.16
CA ALA A 44 8.10 -2.30 7.04
C ALA A 44 6.84 -1.65 6.50
N MET A 45 5.70 -2.27 6.78
CA MET A 45 4.37 -1.85 6.35
C MET A 45 3.43 -1.77 7.57
N TRP A 46 2.68 -0.69 7.70
CA TRP A 46 1.71 -0.50 8.80
C TRP A 46 0.54 0.38 8.37
N THR A 47 -0.59 0.27 9.04
CA THR A 47 -1.77 1.13 8.82
C THR A 47 -1.63 2.45 9.55
N GLU A 48 -2.30 3.50 9.07
CA GLU A 48 -2.35 4.79 9.77
C GLU A 48 -2.98 4.67 11.17
N HIS A 49 -3.96 3.79 11.32
CA HIS A 49 -4.59 3.50 12.59
C HIS A 49 -4.62 1.99 12.83
N ALA A 50 -4.32 1.56 14.06
CA ALA A 50 -4.50 0.17 14.44
C ALA A 50 -6.00 -0.22 14.53
N VAL A 51 -6.88 0.76 14.75
CA VAL A 51 -8.33 0.57 14.90
C VAL A 51 -9.07 1.61 14.05
N TYR A 52 -9.96 1.14 13.20
CA TYR A 52 -10.88 1.94 12.40
C TYR A 52 -12.33 1.72 12.86
N GLN A 53 -13.19 2.70 12.58
CA GLN A 53 -14.61 2.61 12.87
C GLN A 53 -15.35 1.79 11.80
N GLU A 54 -16.50 1.23 12.18
CA GLU A 54 -17.44 0.65 11.21
C GLU A 54 -17.76 1.61 10.06
N GLY A 55 -17.90 1.06 8.85
CA GLY A 55 -18.18 1.86 7.65
C GLY A 55 -16.96 2.59 7.08
N VAL A 56 -15.75 2.31 7.55
CA VAL A 56 -14.51 2.83 6.96
C VAL A 56 -14.46 2.58 5.44
N GLN A 57 -14.16 3.65 4.69
CA GLN A 57 -14.15 3.61 3.23
C GLN A 57 -12.76 3.31 2.67
N ALA A 58 -11.71 3.80 3.33
CA ALA A 58 -10.34 3.63 2.88
C ALA A 58 -9.39 3.42 4.06
N ILE A 59 -8.33 2.64 3.81
CA ILE A 59 -7.23 2.41 4.75
C ILE A 59 -5.97 3.02 4.15
N ASN A 60 -5.34 3.91 4.90
CA ASN A 60 -4.02 4.40 4.55
C ASN A 60 -2.98 3.45 5.13
N VAL A 61 -2.00 3.08 4.30
CA VAL A 61 -0.93 2.16 4.63
C VAL A 61 0.40 2.80 4.29
N PHE A 62 1.28 2.81 5.28
CA PHE A 62 2.63 3.30 5.16
C PHE A 62 3.59 2.17 4.84
N VAL A 63 4.52 2.42 3.93
CA VAL A 63 5.63 1.51 3.61
C VAL A 63 6.94 2.26 3.66
N SER A 64 7.75 1.93 4.66
CA SER A 64 9.11 2.45 4.78
C SER A 64 10.05 1.61 3.92
N ASN A 65 10.73 2.25 2.96
CA ASN A 65 11.86 1.70 2.23
C ASN A 65 13.17 2.38 2.69
N PRO A 66 13.75 1.96 3.81
CA PRO A 66 15.03 2.47 4.30
C PRO A 66 16.25 1.99 3.50
N LYS A 67 16.06 1.17 2.46
CA LYS A 67 17.16 0.71 1.62
C LYS A 67 17.53 1.79 0.61
N ASN A 68 18.82 1.92 0.30
CA ASN A 68 19.29 2.78 -0.81
C ASN A 68 19.06 2.13 -2.19
N VAL A 69 17.96 1.41 -2.34
CA VAL A 69 17.54 0.70 -3.55
C VAL A 69 16.06 1.01 -3.74
N PRO A 70 15.63 1.41 -4.95
CA PRO A 70 14.21 1.68 -5.20
C PRO A 70 13.37 0.42 -5.08
N LEU A 71 12.12 0.60 -4.66
CA LEU A 71 11.09 -0.44 -4.78
C LEU A 71 10.36 -0.28 -6.11
N SER A 72 9.93 -1.40 -6.67
CA SER A 72 8.82 -1.44 -7.61
C SER A 72 7.64 -2.21 -7.03
N PHE A 73 6.43 -1.93 -7.53
CA PHE A 73 5.18 -2.54 -7.06
C PHE A 73 4.12 -2.48 -8.16
N GLY A 74 3.19 -3.44 -8.14
CA GLY A 74 2.03 -3.41 -9.03
C GLY A 74 0.84 -2.70 -8.39
N ARG A 75 -0.29 -2.65 -9.12
CA ARG A 75 -1.58 -2.21 -8.53
C ARG A 75 -2.14 -3.20 -7.55
N TYR A 76 -1.79 -4.47 -7.68
CA TYR A 76 -2.35 -5.54 -6.87
C TYR A 76 -2.13 -5.29 -5.38
N TRP A 77 -3.18 -5.57 -4.62
CA TRP A 77 -3.21 -5.64 -3.17
C TRP A 77 -4.36 -6.56 -2.78
N GLU A 78 -4.29 -7.17 -1.61
CA GLU A 78 -5.35 -8.01 -1.08
C GLU A 78 -5.80 -7.52 0.28
N LEU A 79 -7.10 -7.69 0.57
CA LEU A 79 -7.60 -7.63 1.93
C LEU A 79 -7.82 -9.06 2.43
N ARG A 80 -7.40 -9.34 3.65
CA ARG A 80 -7.72 -10.57 4.36
C ARG A 80 -8.40 -10.24 5.69
N VAL A 81 -9.31 -11.10 6.12
CA VAL A 81 -9.99 -11.05 7.42
C VAL A 81 -9.65 -12.31 8.22
N TRP A 82 -9.40 -12.13 9.51
CA TRP A 82 -9.15 -13.26 10.41
C TRP A 82 -10.49 -13.89 10.80
N ASN A 83 -10.64 -15.20 10.57
CA ASN A 83 -11.86 -15.93 10.94
C ASN A 83 -11.76 -16.64 12.31
N GLY A 84 -10.64 -16.52 13.02
CA GLY A 84 -10.35 -17.25 14.26
C GLY A 84 -9.22 -18.28 14.11
N SER A 85 -8.96 -18.76 12.89
CA SER A 85 -7.92 -19.77 12.61
C SER A 85 -6.98 -19.39 11.47
N GLU A 86 -7.48 -18.68 10.46
CA GLU A 86 -6.70 -18.30 9.28
C GLU A 86 -7.17 -16.97 8.67
N TRP A 87 -6.35 -16.46 7.75
CA TRP A 87 -6.61 -15.23 7.01
C TRP A 87 -7.34 -15.53 5.70
N ILE A 88 -8.65 -15.29 5.66
CA ILE A 88 -9.49 -15.56 4.48
C ILE A 88 -9.81 -14.28 3.70
N PRO A 89 -10.17 -14.38 2.41
CA PRO A 89 -10.73 -13.25 1.68
C PRO A 89 -12.05 -12.80 2.33
N PRO A 90 -12.27 -11.49 2.58
CA PRO A 90 -13.55 -10.98 3.03
C PRO A 90 -14.59 -11.04 1.91
N ARG A 91 -15.86 -10.94 2.28
CA ARG A 91 -16.97 -10.92 1.32
C ARG A 91 -16.85 -9.68 0.42
N ALA A 92 -16.62 -9.90 -0.87
CA ALA A 92 -16.60 -8.82 -1.87
C ALA A 92 -18.02 -8.27 -2.12
N ARG A 93 -18.10 -6.97 -2.42
CA ARG A 93 -19.32 -6.28 -2.88
C ARG A 93 -19.60 -6.51 -4.37
N PHE A 94 -18.54 -6.74 -5.15
CA PHE A 94 -18.59 -6.95 -6.60
C PHE A 94 -17.64 -8.08 -7.04
N SER A 95 -17.87 -8.65 -8.23
CA SER A 95 -17.08 -9.74 -8.86
C SER A 95 -15.62 -9.32 -9.14
N PRO A 96 -14.64 -10.25 -9.26
CA PRO A 96 -13.24 -9.90 -9.21
C PRO A 96 -12.81 -9.04 -10.40
N PHE A 97 -12.12 -7.96 -10.06
CA PHE A 97 -11.46 -7.08 -11.02
C PHE A 97 -10.28 -7.82 -11.66
N ILE A 98 -10.30 -7.94 -12.99
CA ILE A 98 -9.13 -8.39 -13.76
C ILE A 98 -8.23 -7.18 -13.94
N TRP A 99 -7.17 -7.08 -13.14
CA TRP A 99 -6.19 -6.01 -13.23
C TRP A 99 -5.20 -6.28 -14.36
N ARG A 100 -4.78 -5.24 -15.09
CA ARG A 100 -3.64 -5.41 -16.02
C ARG A 100 -2.32 -5.42 -15.23
N ASP A 101 -1.35 -6.18 -15.74
CA ASP A 101 0.00 -6.24 -15.19
C ASP A 101 0.78 -4.93 -15.48
N ASP A 102 0.66 -3.96 -14.57
CA ASP A 102 1.50 -2.77 -14.56
C ASP A 102 2.53 -2.87 -13.43
N GLU A 103 3.74 -2.36 -13.68
CA GLU A 103 4.79 -2.19 -12.68
C GLU A 103 5.11 -0.72 -12.51
N PHE A 104 4.96 -0.22 -11.30
CA PHE A 104 5.42 1.11 -10.93
C PHE A 104 6.80 0.97 -10.30
N ALA A 105 7.76 1.75 -10.77
CA ALA A 105 9.10 1.78 -10.21
C ALA A 105 9.42 3.15 -9.65
N MET A 106 9.92 3.18 -8.41
CA MET A 106 10.40 4.41 -7.79
C MET A 106 11.77 4.80 -8.35
N PRO A 107 12.07 6.10 -8.46
CA PRO A 107 13.32 6.57 -9.04
C PRO A 107 14.49 6.43 -8.05
N LYS A 108 14.20 6.31 -6.74
CA LYS A 108 15.19 6.18 -5.67
C LYS A 108 14.70 5.33 -4.50
N GLY A 109 15.64 4.92 -3.64
CA GLY A 109 15.36 4.33 -2.32
C GLY A 109 15.26 5.41 -1.23
N MET A 110 15.31 5.01 0.05
CA MET A 110 15.16 5.92 1.21
C MET A 110 13.83 6.69 1.20
N LEU A 111 12.72 5.99 0.95
CA LEU A 111 11.39 6.60 0.79
C LEU A 111 10.36 6.02 1.76
N LEU A 112 9.49 6.88 2.28
CA LEU A 112 8.24 6.53 2.93
C LEU A 112 7.11 6.70 1.92
N HIS A 113 6.37 5.63 1.67
CA HIS A 113 5.21 5.62 0.79
C HIS A 113 3.94 5.60 1.62
N CYS A 114 2.90 6.33 1.20
CA CYS A 114 1.55 6.22 1.73
C CYS A 114 0.61 5.75 0.63
N PHE A 115 0.07 4.55 0.77
CA PHE A 115 -0.95 4.00 -0.12
C PHE A 115 -2.32 4.17 0.51
N ARG A 116 -3.32 4.57 -0.26
CA ARG A 116 -4.72 4.63 0.17
C ARG A 116 -5.53 3.59 -0.57
N PHE A 117 -5.99 2.57 0.16
CA PHE A 117 -6.75 1.45 -0.37
C PHE A 117 -8.25 1.65 -0.12
N PRO A 118 -9.11 1.71 -1.15
CA PRO A 118 -10.54 1.96 -1.00
C PRO A 118 -11.30 0.67 -0.63
N VAL A 119 -10.98 0.11 0.54
CA VAL A 119 -11.52 -1.18 1.02
C VAL A 119 -13.05 -1.21 1.09
N GLY A 120 -13.68 -0.09 1.46
CA GLY A 120 -15.14 -0.01 1.64
C GLY A 120 -15.90 -0.05 0.31
N SER A 121 -15.25 0.36 -0.78
CA SER A 121 -15.80 0.28 -2.13
C SER A 121 -15.87 -1.16 -2.65
N TYR A 122 -14.97 -2.03 -2.19
CA TYR A 122 -14.82 -3.38 -2.71
C TYR A 122 -15.33 -4.49 -1.78
N TYR A 123 -15.34 -4.28 -0.47
CA TYR A 123 -15.62 -5.33 0.50
C TYR A 123 -16.70 -4.95 1.50
N HIS A 124 -17.42 -5.96 2.00
CA HIS A 124 -18.21 -5.84 3.21
C HIS A 124 -17.28 -5.97 4.42
N LEU A 125 -17.34 -5.00 5.32
CA LEU A 125 -16.38 -4.81 6.41
C LEU A 125 -17.08 -4.79 7.77
N PRO A 126 -17.58 -5.94 8.27
CA PRO A 126 -18.04 -6.04 9.66
C PRO A 126 -16.90 -5.83 10.65
N LYS A 127 -17.20 -5.78 11.95
CA LYS A 127 -16.17 -5.78 13.00
C LYS A 127 -15.29 -7.01 12.88
N GLY A 128 -14.00 -6.84 13.10
CA GLY A 128 -13.04 -7.93 13.00
C GLY A 128 -11.60 -7.47 12.87
N LYS A 129 -10.70 -8.45 12.78
CA LYS A 129 -9.28 -8.22 12.48
C LYS A 129 -9.04 -8.41 11.00
N TYR A 130 -8.33 -7.47 10.41
CA TYR A 130 -8.05 -7.40 8.98
C TYR A 130 -6.56 -7.21 8.75
N ARG A 131 -6.10 -7.54 7.55
CA ARG A 131 -4.79 -7.12 7.05
C ARG A 131 -4.85 -6.77 5.58
N VAL A 132 -4.14 -5.71 5.20
CA VAL A 132 -3.83 -5.42 3.80
C VAL A 132 -2.53 -6.13 3.46
N CYS A 133 -2.48 -6.87 2.36
CA CYS A 133 -1.28 -7.49 1.82
C CYS A 133 -0.88 -6.83 0.49
N LYS A 134 0.42 -6.64 0.27
CA LYS A 134 0.94 -6.09 -0.98
C LYS A 134 2.35 -6.59 -1.28
N SER A 135 2.59 -6.94 -2.54
CA SER A 135 3.92 -7.31 -3.05
C SER A 135 4.71 -6.08 -3.48
N PHE A 136 5.98 -6.09 -3.12
CA PHE A 136 7.00 -5.14 -3.53
C PHE A 136 8.17 -5.91 -4.13
N TYR A 137 8.94 -5.26 -4.99
CA TYR A 137 10.14 -5.82 -5.58
C TYR A 137 11.33 -4.91 -5.34
N ALA A 138 12.46 -5.49 -4.96
CA ALA A 138 13.74 -4.81 -4.88
C ALA A 138 14.76 -5.66 -5.65
N ARG A 139 15.43 -5.09 -6.67
CA ARG A 139 16.38 -5.85 -7.52
C ARG A 139 15.80 -7.15 -8.09
N LYS A 140 14.50 -7.16 -8.40
CA LYS A 140 13.72 -8.32 -8.90
C LYS A 140 13.45 -9.41 -7.86
N GLU A 141 13.82 -9.22 -6.61
CA GLU A 141 13.40 -10.08 -5.51
C GLU A 141 12.06 -9.60 -4.97
N GLU A 142 11.09 -10.51 -4.86
CA GLU A 142 9.77 -10.23 -4.31
C GLU A 142 9.81 -10.18 -2.78
N MET A 143 8.99 -9.28 -2.24
CA MET A 143 8.74 -9.13 -0.82
C MET A 143 7.24 -8.89 -0.63
N GLU A 144 6.58 -9.85 0.03
CA GLU A 144 5.21 -9.67 0.48
C GLU A 144 5.21 -9.00 1.85
N LEU A 145 4.50 -7.88 1.95
CA LEU A 145 4.29 -7.18 3.21
C LEU A 145 2.81 -7.20 3.56
N SER A 146 2.52 -7.14 4.85
CA SER A 146 1.17 -6.96 5.33
C SER A 146 1.10 -5.97 6.49
N ALA A 147 -0.03 -5.26 6.59
CA ALA A 147 -0.34 -4.38 7.70
C ALA A 147 -1.69 -4.76 8.29
N GLU A 148 -1.70 -5.10 9.58
CA GLU A 148 -2.89 -5.48 10.32
C GLU A 148 -3.63 -4.26 10.87
N PHE A 149 -4.94 -4.38 11.00
CA PHE A 149 -5.81 -3.41 11.66
C PHE A 149 -7.10 -4.07 12.15
N GLU A 150 -7.84 -3.37 13.01
CA GLU A 150 -9.14 -3.81 13.49
C GLU A 150 -10.25 -2.85 13.06
N ILE A 151 -11.46 -3.38 12.88
CA ILE A 151 -12.68 -2.59 12.75
C ILE A 151 -13.50 -2.83 14.02
N LYS A 152 -13.83 -1.75 14.74
CA LYS A 152 -14.57 -1.77 16.01
C LYS A 152 -15.77 -0.83 16.01
#